data_AF-A0A3L8SQV5-F1
#
_entry.id   AF-A0A3L8SQV5-F1
#
_cell.length_a   1.000
_cell.length_b   1.000
_cell.length_c   1.000
_cell.angle_alpha   90.00
_cell.angle_beta   90.00
_cell.angle_gamma   90.00
#
_symmetry.space_group_name_H-M   'P 1'
#
loop_
_entity.id
_entity.type
_entity.pdbx_description
1 polymer ?
#
loop_
_entity_poly.entity_id
_entity_poly.type
_entity_poly.pdbx_seq_one_letter_code
_entity_poly.pdbx_strand_id
1 'polypeptide(L)'
;MKPADPQAFGTGITQQITEVRNAFHKDYLTIHKYGNAARNDLWNTLSKALKRVGKSVNIQEVMDQWTLQMGYPVITISGNETADNIIVISQERFVYDSDTKPKDPARGDNSYLWQIPLTIAVGNTSHISSEAIIWVSNKSEHHRIPALEEASWLLGNINQTGYFRVNYDIRNWRLLINQLTRNHEVISVSNRAGLIDDAFNLARELRREVIMLACSFGNKHCHQQAATLISDWISSNRNRIPLNVRDIVYCTGVSLMDEDVWEFIWMKFHSTTAVSEKKILLEALTCSDDRNLLNRLLNLSLNSEVVLDQDAIDVIIHVARNPHGRDLAWKFFREKWKILNARYGEALFMNSKLVSGVTEFLNTEGELRELKNFIKSYEGGAAVSFSRAVETVEANVRWQRLYKEELFQWLRKSLTQ
;
A
#
# COMPACT_ATOMS: atom_id res chain seq x y z
N MET A 1 26.02 -5.09 49.87
CA MET A 1 25.24 -4.81 48.65
C MET A 1 23.80 -5.21 48.92
N LYS A 2 22.87 -4.25 48.99
CA LYS A 2 21.44 -4.56 49.14
C LYS A 2 20.94 -5.19 47.83
N PRO A 3 20.06 -6.21 47.89
CA PRO A 3 19.45 -6.77 46.69
C PRO A 3 18.51 -5.74 46.06
N ALA A 4 18.57 -5.62 44.73
CA ALA A 4 17.68 -4.77 43.97
C ALA A 4 16.24 -5.31 44.05
N ASP A 5 15.31 -4.41 44.34
CA ASP A 5 13.89 -4.69 44.56
C ASP A 5 13.18 -5.01 43.22
N PRO A 6 12.51 -6.17 43.06
CA PRO A 6 11.83 -6.55 41.81
C PRO A 6 10.60 -5.69 41.45
N GLN A 7 10.14 -4.79 42.33
CA GLN A 7 8.96 -3.95 42.10
C GLN A 7 9.23 -2.62 41.36
N ALA A 8 10.49 -2.27 41.08
CA ALA A 8 10.84 -0.94 40.58
C ALA A 8 10.56 -0.69 39.07
N PHE A 9 10.29 -1.73 38.27
CA PHE A 9 10.15 -1.59 36.82
C PHE A 9 8.72 -1.29 36.33
N GLY A 10 7.67 -1.65 37.09
CA GLY A 10 6.27 -1.40 36.73
C GLY A 10 5.75 0.00 37.09
N THR A 11 6.27 0.60 38.16
CA THR A 11 5.79 1.90 38.70
C THR A 11 6.22 3.09 37.84
N GLY A 12 7.37 2.99 37.15
CA GLY A 12 7.91 4.07 36.33
C GLY A 12 7.11 4.38 35.06
N ILE A 13 6.45 3.39 34.45
CA ILE A 13 5.63 3.58 33.23
C ILE A 13 4.30 4.25 33.59
N THR A 14 3.65 3.79 34.67
CA THR A 14 2.39 4.38 35.15
C THR A 14 2.57 5.86 35.56
N GLN A 15 3.71 6.21 36.16
CA GLN A 15 4.05 7.59 36.49
C GLN A 15 4.24 8.46 35.25
N GLN A 16 4.90 7.94 34.20
CA GLN A 16 5.07 8.65 32.92
C GLN A 16 3.73 8.91 32.22
N ILE A 17 2.88 7.89 32.10
CA ILE A 17 1.55 8.02 31.48
C ILE A 17 0.71 9.06 32.22
N THR A 18 0.75 9.03 33.55
CA THR A 18 0.02 9.99 34.39
C THR A 18 0.50 11.41 34.18
N GLU A 19 1.82 11.64 34.13
CA GLU A 19 2.40 12.97 33.91
C GLU A 19 2.08 13.50 32.51
N VAL A 20 2.22 12.69 31.47
CA VAL A 20 1.87 13.06 30.09
C VAL A 20 0.37 13.40 29.98
N ARG A 21 -0.50 12.59 30.58
CA ARG A 21 -1.95 12.84 30.60
C ARG A 21 -2.29 14.12 31.37
N ASN A 22 -1.61 14.39 32.47
CA ASN A 22 -1.81 15.61 33.26
C ASN A 22 -1.33 16.84 32.49
N ALA A 23 -0.17 16.77 31.83
CA ALA A 23 0.34 17.86 31.00
C ALA A 23 -0.60 18.19 29.83
N PHE A 24 -1.23 17.18 29.21
CA PHE A 24 -2.26 17.44 28.21
C PHE A 24 -3.43 18.24 28.79
N HIS A 25 -4.03 17.76 29.88
CA HIS A 25 -5.24 18.40 30.43
C HIS A 25 -4.98 19.76 31.08
N LYS A 26 -3.84 19.92 31.78
CA LYS A 26 -3.56 21.12 32.58
C LYS A 26 -2.68 22.13 31.86
N ASP A 27 -1.70 21.68 31.09
CA ASP A 27 -0.77 22.60 30.43
C ASP A 27 -1.31 22.92 29.02
N TYR A 28 -1.49 21.91 28.17
CA TYR A 28 -1.86 22.13 26.76
C TYR A 28 -3.24 22.81 26.61
N LEU A 29 -4.29 22.24 27.23
CA LEU A 29 -5.65 22.81 27.10
C LEU A 29 -5.78 24.21 27.73
N THR A 30 -5.03 24.50 28.80
CA THR A 30 -5.06 25.82 29.44
C THR A 30 -4.31 26.86 28.61
N ILE A 31 -3.15 26.50 28.05
CA ILE A 31 -2.34 27.40 27.21
C ILE A 31 -3.07 27.79 25.93
N HIS A 32 -3.80 26.85 25.31
CA HIS A 32 -4.52 27.09 24.05
C HIS A 32 -6.02 27.37 24.23
N LYS A 33 -6.46 27.64 25.47
CA LYS A 33 -7.86 27.90 25.78
C LYS A 33 -8.36 29.12 25.01
N TYR A 34 -9.47 28.97 24.28
CA TYR A 34 -10.08 30.02 23.44
C TYR A 34 -9.20 30.50 22.27
N GLY A 35 -8.12 29.80 21.96
CA GLY A 35 -7.22 30.09 20.84
C GLY A 35 -7.10 28.92 19.87
N ASN A 36 -6.07 28.96 19.04
CA ASN A 36 -5.71 27.88 18.11
C ASN A 36 -4.44 27.18 18.59
N ALA A 37 -4.23 25.96 18.11
CA ALA A 37 -3.01 25.20 18.32
C ALA A 37 -2.59 24.51 17.03
N ALA A 38 -1.29 24.43 16.82
CA ALA A 38 -0.68 23.63 15.77
C ALA A 38 -0.14 22.32 16.34
N ARG A 39 0.21 21.39 15.46
CA ARG A 39 0.76 20.07 15.81
C ARG A 39 1.96 20.15 16.76
N ASN A 40 2.90 21.06 16.50
CA ASN A 40 4.13 21.19 17.29
C ASN A 40 3.86 21.68 18.73
N ASP A 41 2.76 22.40 18.96
CA ASP A 41 2.40 22.88 20.29
C ASP A 41 2.08 21.72 21.25
N LEU A 42 1.40 20.69 20.72
CA LEU A 42 1.12 19.46 21.48
C LEU A 42 2.42 18.71 21.79
N TRP A 43 3.25 18.45 20.78
CA TRP A 43 4.51 17.71 20.95
C TRP A 43 5.48 18.39 21.90
N ASN A 44 5.57 19.71 21.85
CA ASN A 44 6.39 20.49 22.78
C ASN A 44 5.88 20.37 24.21
N THR A 45 4.57 20.39 24.42
CA THR A 45 3.97 20.27 25.75
C THR A 45 4.23 18.89 26.36
N LEU A 46 4.02 17.83 25.57
CA LEU A 46 4.27 16.46 26.03
C LEU A 46 5.77 16.20 26.22
N SER A 47 6.65 16.76 25.37
CA SER A 47 8.11 16.61 25.51
C SER A 47 8.63 17.28 26.78
N LYS A 48 8.06 18.44 27.16
CA LYS A 48 8.36 19.10 28.44
C LYS A 48 7.93 18.23 29.62
N ALA A 49 6.77 17.58 29.54
CA ALA A 49 6.28 16.69 30.58
C ALA A 49 7.23 15.48 30.79
N LEU A 50 7.69 14.85 29.71
CA LEU A 50 8.65 13.75 29.79
C LEU A 50 10.00 14.19 30.39
N LYS A 51 10.47 15.39 30.05
CA LYS A 51 11.68 15.97 30.65
C LYS A 51 11.55 16.13 32.17
N ARG A 52 10.37 16.46 32.70
CA ARG A 52 10.12 16.55 34.15
C ARG A 52 10.28 15.20 34.87
N VAL A 53 10.03 14.09 34.18
CA VAL A 53 10.19 12.71 34.69
C VAL A 53 11.57 12.13 34.34
N GLY A 54 12.51 12.96 33.88
CA GLY A 54 13.88 12.53 33.56
C GLY A 54 13.99 11.68 32.29
N LYS A 55 13.00 11.73 31.39
CA LYS A 55 13.04 11.06 30.08
C LYS A 55 13.30 12.08 28.98
N SER A 56 14.39 11.89 28.22
CA SER A 56 14.73 12.72 27.07
C SER A 56 14.32 12.02 25.76
N VAL A 57 13.02 11.91 25.52
CA VAL A 57 12.50 11.47 24.23
C VAL A 57 12.03 12.70 23.46
N ASN A 58 12.49 12.87 22.22
CA ASN A 58 11.98 13.91 21.34
C ASN A 58 10.67 13.44 20.71
N ILE A 59 9.54 13.78 21.34
CA ILE A 59 8.21 13.34 20.86
C ILE A 59 7.93 13.90 19.47
N GLN A 60 8.44 15.08 19.13
CA GLN A 60 8.25 15.65 17.81
C GLN A 60 8.88 14.78 16.74
N GLU A 61 10.13 14.34 16.90
CA GLU A 61 10.79 13.46 15.92
C GLU A 61 10.04 12.13 15.73
N VAL A 62 9.59 11.50 16.83
CA VAL A 62 8.78 10.28 16.77
C VAL A 62 7.48 10.56 16.01
N MET A 63 6.69 11.52 16.46
CA MET A 63 5.36 11.78 15.94
C MET A 63 5.36 12.39 14.54
N ASP A 64 6.44 13.02 14.10
CA ASP A 64 6.59 13.51 12.73
C ASP A 64 6.54 12.35 11.74
N GLN A 65 7.15 11.21 12.06
CA GLN A 65 7.09 10.00 11.24
C GLN A 65 5.71 9.33 11.28
N TRP A 66 4.92 9.53 12.33
CA TRP A 66 3.55 9.00 12.40
C TRP A 66 2.49 9.92 11.79
N THR A 67 2.77 11.22 11.67
CA THR A 67 1.77 12.24 11.29
C THR A 67 2.00 12.88 9.92
N LEU A 68 3.25 12.87 9.40
CA LEU A 68 3.58 13.50 8.11
C LEU A 68 3.64 12.52 6.95
N GLN A 69 3.60 11.21 7.20
CA GLN A 69 3.59 10.20 6.15
C GLN A 69 2.34 9.32 6.26
N MET A 70 1.83 8.90 5.10
CA MET A 70 0.64 8.07 5.02
C MET A 70 0.97 6.60 5.25
N GLY A 71 0.01 5.86 5.80
CA GLY A 71 0.14 4.44 6.08
C GLY A 71 0.71 4.15 7.47
N TYR A 72 1.02 2.89 7.71
CA TYR A 72 1.58 2.39 8.95
C TYR A 72 2.48 1.19 8.65
N PRO A 73 3.41 0.83 9.55
CA PRO A 73 4.34 -0.26 9.28
C PRO A 73 3.77 -1.64 9.62
N VAL A 74 4.27 -2.65 8.92
CA VAL A 74 4.32 -4.04 9.38
C VAL A 74 5.72 -4.32 9.92
N ILE A 75 5.78 -4.88 11.12
CA ILE A 75 7.02 -5.33 11.77
C ILE A 75 7.15 -6.83 11.56
N THR A 76 8.24 -7.29 10.97
CA THR A 76 8.54 -8.72 10.86
C THR A 76 9.60 -9.11 11.87
N ILE A 77 9.28 -10.05 12.76
CA ILE A 77 10.19 -10.63 13.74
C ILE A 77 10.62 -12.01 13.25
N SER A 78 11.90 -12.19 12.98
CA SER A 78 12.47 -13.47 12.54
C SER A 78 13.63 -13.90 13.44
N GLY A 79 13.68 -15.17 13.80
CA GLY A 79 14.81 -15.75 14.54
C GLY A 79 16.00 -15.99 13.62
N ASN A 80 17.23 -15.69 14.07
CA ASN A 80 18.42 -16.15 13.38
C ASN A 80 18.71 -17.62 13.73
N GLU A 81 18.75 -18.50 12.72
CA GLU A 81 18.98 -19.95 12.89
C GLU A 81 20.42 -20.32 13.32
N THR A 82 21.34 -19.36 13.47
CA THR A 82 22.78 -19.70 13.56
C THR A 82 23.55 -19.29 14.82
N ALA A 83 23.04 -18.47 15.75
CA ALA A 83 23.66 -18.27 17.07
C ALA A 83 22.79 -17.45 18.04
N ASP A 84 22.77 -17.87 19.32
CA ASP A 84 22.61 -17.03 20.52
C ASP A 84 21.45 -16.02 20.58
N ASN A 85 20.19 -16.49 20.62
CA ASN A 85 19.01 -15.69 20.97
C ASN A 85 18.89 -14.31 20.26
N ILE A 86 19.40 -14.20 19.04
CA ILE A 86 19.33 -12.99 18.22
C ILE A 86 18.10 -13.09 17.32
N ILE A 87 17.26 -12.06 17.39
CA ILE A 87 16.16 -11.84 16.47
C ILE A 87 16.50 -10.70 15.51
N VAL A 88 16.02 -10.83 14.28
CA VAL A 88 16.02 -9.77 13.29
C VAL A 88 14.62 -9.17 13.28
N ILE A 89 14.55 -7.87 13.53
CA ILE A 89 13.32 -7.09 13.45
C ILE A 89 13.44 -6.18 12.24
N SER A 90 12.56 -6.35 11.27
CA SER A 90 12.46 -5.46 10.12
C SER A 90 11.13 -4.71 10.11
N GLN A 91 11.15 -3.50 9.54
CA GLN A 91 9.96 -2.69 9.32
C GLN A 91 9.80 -2.39 7.83
N GLU A 92 8.57 -2.51 7.37
CA GLU A 92 8.17 -2.14 6.01
C GLU A 92 6.80 -1.48 6.07
N ARG A 93 6.47 -0.64 5.09
CA ARG A 93 5.15 -0.04 5.02
C ARG A 93 4.13 -1.13 4.70
N PHE A 94 3.08 -1.25 5.50
CA PHE A 94 1.97 -2.15 5.19
C PHE A 94 1.06 -1.52 4.13
N VAL A 95 0.78 -2.27 3.06
CA VAL A 95 -0.07 -1.83 1.95
C VAL A 95 -1.10 -2.92 1.66
N TYR A 96 -2.37 -2.55 1.56
CA TYR A 96 -3.44 -3.52 1.23
C TYR A 96 -3.46 -3.94 -0.25
N ASP A 97 -2.81 -3.14 -1.10
CA ASP A 97 -2.83 -3.21 -2.56
C ASP A 97 -1.46 -2.80 -3.10
N SER A 98 -0.65 -3.77 -3.51
CA SER A 98 0.70 -3.56 -4.04
C SER A 98 0.73 -2.63 -5.27
N ASP A 99 -0.40 -2.53 -6.00
CA ASP A 99 -0.54 -1.72 -7.21
C ASP A 99 -0.84 -0.25 -6.92
N THR A 100 -1.12 0.12 -5.65
CA THR A 100 -1.16 1.53 -5.27
C THR A 100 0.25 2.12 -5.28
N LYS A 101 0.71 2.51 -6.48
CA LYS A 101 1.93 3.30 -6.67
C LYS A 101 1.94 4.44 -5.64
N PRO A 102 3.04 4.66 -4.91
CA PRO A 102 3.16 5.80 -4.02
C PRO A 102 2.77 7.06 -4.79
N LYS A 103 1.81 7.84 -4.27
CA LYS A 103 1.38 9.10 -4.90
C LYS A 103 2.53 10.11 -5.06
N ASP A 104 3.68 9.85 -4.43
CA ASP A 104 4.88 10.66 -4.51
C ASP A 104 6.08 9.84 -5.03
N PRO A 105 6.39 9.88 -6.34
CA PRO A 105 7.53 9.16 -6.91
C PRO A 105 8.90 9.69 -6.44
N ALA A 106 8.95 10.81 -5.70
CA ALA A 106 10.20 11.31 -5.10
C ALA A 106 10.60 10.53 -3.83
N ARG A 107 9.66 9.80 -3.22
CA ARG A 107 9.88 8.94 -2.05
C ARG A 107 9.71 7.49 -2.48
N GLY A 108 10.81 6.88 -2.93
CA GLY A 108 10.85 5.45 -3.20
C GLY A 108 10.40 4.65 -1.97
N ASP A 109 9.95 3.40 -2.19
CA ASP A 109 9.39 2.52 -1.16
C ASP A 109 10.31 2.35 0.07
N ASN A 110 11.62 2.50 -0.15
CA ASN A 110 12.67 2.50 0.89
C ASN A 110 12.74 3.75 1.79
N SER A 111 11.85 4.73 1.63
CA SER A 111 11.90 6.01 2.38
C SER A 111 10.97 6.07 3.60
N TYR A 112 10.05 5.13 3.74
CA TYR A 112 9.11 5.10 4.87
C TYR A 112 9.73 4.36 6.06
N LEU A 113 10.15 5.12 7.07
CA LEU A 113 10.62 4.60 8.35
C LEU A 113 9.84 5.26 9.49
N TRP A 114 9.61 4.49 10.54
CA TRP A 114 8.99 4.93 11.77
C TRP A 114 9.90 4.59 12.96
N GLN A 115 9.86 5.44 13.98
CA GLN A 115 10.36 5.17 15.32
C GLN A 115 9.24 4.47 16.08
N ILE A 116 9.40 3.16 16.23
CA ILE A 116 8.37 2.26 16.72
C ILE A 116 8.77 1.76 18.11
N PRO A 117 8.02 2.10 19.18
CA PRO A 117 8.18 1.47 20.48
C PRO A 117 7.51 0.09 20.46
N LEU A 118 8.25 -0.93 20.01
CA LEU A 118 7.77 -2.30 19.95
C LEU A 118 7.77 -2.91 21.37
N THR A 119 6.59 -3.16 21.92
CA THR A 119 6.46 -4.02 23.11
C THR A 119 6.62 -5.48 22.70
N ILE A 120 7.46 -6.22 23.41
CA ILE A 120 7.73 -7.64 23.16
C ILE A 120 7.63 -8.43 24.48
N ALA A 121 7.04 -9.62 24.43
CA ALA A 121 7.04 -10.57 25.53
C ALA A 121 7.45 -11.95 25.04
N VAL A 122 8.09 -12.71 25.93
CA VAL A 122 8.44 -14.12 25.71
C VAL A 122 7.45 -14.95 26.49
N GLY A 123 6.82 -15.91 25.83
CA GLY A 123 5.86 -16.81 26.44
C GLY A 123 6.26 -18.28 26.29
N ASN A 124 5.82 -19.08 27.26
CA ASN A 124 5.87 -20.54 27.21
C ASN A 124 4.47 -21.11 27.44
N THR A 125 4.38 -22.42 27.72
CA THR A 125 3.10 -23.13 27.88
C THR A 125 2.20 -22.59 29.00
N SER A 126 2.80 -22.02 30.05
CA SER A 126 2.09 -21.66 31.30
C SER A 126 2.19 -20.19 31.67
N HIS A 127 3.14 -19.44 31.12
CA HIS A 127 3.45 -18.08 31.55
C HIS A 127 3.90 -17.20 30.39
N ILE A 128 3.52 -15.92 30.45
CA ILE A 128 4.02 -14.85 29.57
C ILE A 128 4.85 -13.88 30.41
N SER A 129 6.07 -13.55 29.96
CA SER A 129 6.94 -12.60 30.65
C SER A 129 6.33 -11.20 30.70
N SER A 130 6.86 -10.36 31.60
CA SER A 130 6.64 -8.92 31.52
C SER A 130 7.06 -8.38 30.14
N GLU A 131 6.36 -7.36 29.66
CA GLU A 131 6.70 -6.70 28.42
C GLU A 131 8.03 -5.94 28.52
N ALA A 132 8.84 -6.01 27.46
CA ALA A 132 10.00 -5.16 27.24
C ALA A 132 9.72 -4.25 26.05
N ILE A 133 10.33 -3.06 26.02
CA ILE A 133 10.19 -2.12 24.91
C ILE A 133 11.49 -2.09 24.12
N ILE A 134 11.40 -2.34 22.82
CA ILE A 134 12.48 -2.18 21.84
C ILE A 134 12.12 -1.00 20.94
N TRP A 135 13.00 0.00 20.84
CA TRP A 135 12.83 1.09 19.90
C TRP A 135 13.42 0.69 18.55
N VAL A 136 12.55 0.47 17.56
CA VAL A 136 12.95 0.12 16.19
C VAL A 136 13.00 1.41 15.38
N SER A 137 14.14 1.66 14.72
CA SER A 137 14.37 2.93 13.99
C SER A 137 14.85 2.74 12.55
N ASN A 138 15.62 1.68 12.31
CA ASN A 138 16.13 1.32 10.99
C ASN A 138 15.21 0.32 10.30
N LYS A 139 15.44 0.11 8.99
CA LYS A 139 14.68 -0.86 8.18
C LYS A 139 14.80 -2.29 8.69
N SER A 140 15.99 -2.67 9.19
CA SER A 140 16.26 -3.98 9.76
C SER A 140 17.31 -3.83 10.87
N GLU A 141 17.05 -4.41 12.04
CA GLU A 141 17.93 -4.34 13.20
C GLU A 141 18.02 -5.70 13.90
N HIS A 142 19.17 -5.97 14.52
CA HIS A 142 19.41 -7.18 15.30
C HIS A 142 19.27 -6.87 16.79
N HIS A 143 18.48 -7.66 17.49
CA HIS A 143 18.24 -7.51 18.93
C HIS A 143 18.44 -8.84 19.64
N ARG A 144 19.05 -8.82 20.83
CA ARG A 144 19.28 -10.02 21.65
C ARG A 144 18.18 -10.17 22.69
N ILE A 145 17.57 -11.35 22.78
CA ILE A 145 16.52 -11.67 23.77
C ILE A 145 17.08 -12.65 24.81
N PRO A 146 17.39 -12.21 26.05
CA PRO A 146 18.13 -13.04 27.01
C PRO A 146 17.44 -14.34 27.46
N ALA A 147 16.12 -14.49 27.24
CA ALA A 147 15.29 -15.58 27.76
C ALA A 147 14.59 -16.42 26.68
N LEU A 148 15.15 -16.49 25.46
CA LEU A 148 14.55 -17.25 24.37
C LEU A 148 14.97 -18.73 24.43
N GLU A 149 14.18 -19.56 25.12
CA GLU A 149 14.32 -21.02 25.07
C GLU A 149 13.74 -21.59 23.78
N GLU A 150 14.14 -22.81 23.38
CA GLU A 150 13.78 -23.40 22.09
C GLU A 150 12.26 -23.58 21.87
N ALA A 151 11.51 -23.75 22.96
CA ALA A 151 10.06 -23.94 22.98
C ALA A 151 9.27 -22.65 23.30
N SER A 152 9.95 -21.52 23.52
CA SER A 152 9.31 -20.25 23.83
C SER A 152 8.87 -19.52 22.57
N TRP A 153 7.68 -18.94 22.61
CA TRP A 153 7.17 -18.07 21.54
C TRP A 153 7.39 -16.59 21.90
N LEU A 154 7.56 -15.78 20.87
CA LEU A 154 7.62 -14.32 20.95
C LEU A 154 6.30 -13.71 20.53
N LEU A 155 5.91 -12.66 21.24
CA LEU A 155 4.72 -11.89 20.93
C LEU A 155 5.06 -10.40 20.96
N GLY A 156 4.90 -9.74 19.83
CA GLY A 156 5.04 -8.30 19.67
C GLY A 156 3.70 -7.57 19.81
N ASN A 157 3.77 -6.27 20.09
CA ASN A 157 2.63 -5.36 20.25
C ASN A 157 1.65 -5.83 21.35
N ILE A 158 2.16 -5.94 22.58
CA ILE A 158 1.37 -6.34 23.76
C ILE A 158 0.18 -5.39 23.95
N ASN A 159 -0.99 -6.00 24.07
CA ASN A 159 -2.33 -5.43 24.11
C ASN A 159 -2.71 -4.57 22.90
N GLN A 160 -2.01 -4.71 21.76
CA GLN A 160 -2.29 -3.97 20.53
C GLN A 160 -2.30 -2.45 20.75
N THR A 161 -1.34 -1.97 21.54
CA THR A 161 -1.23 -0.55 21.92
C THR A 161 -0.54 0.29 20.86
N GLY A 162 0.31 -0.32 20.03
CA GLY A 162 0.98 0.30 18.91
C GLY A 162 0.15 0.26 17.63
N TYR A 163 0.22 1.32 16.83
CA TYR A 163 -0.47 1.43 15.52
C TYR A 163 0.36 0.80 14.40
N PHE A 164 0.65 -0.50 14.51
CA PHE A 164 1.40 -1.27 13.52
C PHE A 164 1.03 -2.75 13.62
N ARG A 165 1.27 -3.48 12.53
CA ARG A 165 1.03 -4.93 12.47
C ARG A 165 2.29 -5.71 12.81
N VAL A 166 2.14 -6.92 13.32
CA VAL A 166 3.28 -7.80 13.60
C VAL A 166 3.17 -9.08 12.79
N ASN A 167 4.20 -9.36 12.01
CA ASN A 167 4.43 -10.63 11.36
C ASN A 167 5.58 -11.38 12.05
N TYR A 168 5.53 -12.70 11.97
CA TYR A 168 6.56 -13.57 12.51
C TYR A 168 7.04 -14.54 11.44
N ASP A 169 8.21 -15.13 11.66
CA ASP A 169 8.59 -16.30 10.89
C ASP A 169 7.63 -17.49 11.12
N ILE A 170 7.70 -18.48 10.22
CA ILE A 170 6.81 -19.64 10.26
C ILE A 170 6.97 -20.47 11.54
N ARG A 171 8.17 -20.48 12.15
CA ARG A 171 8.44 -21.22 13.38
C ARG A 171 7.68 -20.62 14.54
N ASN A 172 7.79 -19.31 14.73
CA ASN A 172 7.11 -18.61 15.82
C ASN A 172 5.59 -18.61 15.63
N TRP A 173 5.10 -18.45 14.39
CA TRP A 173 3.66 -18.63 14.10
C TRP A 173 3.16 -20.00 14.53
N ARG A 174 3.89 -21.09 14.25
CA ARG A 174 3.53 -22.45 14.70
C ARG A 174 3.48 -22.57 16.22
N LEU A 175 4.43 -21.95 16.93
CA LEU A 175 4.45 -21.95 18.39
C LEU A 175 3.25 -21.19 18.99
N LEU A 176 2.92 -20.02 18.43
CA LEU A 176 1.74 -19.24 18.82
C LEU A 176 0.43 -20.00 18.55
N ILE A 177 0.29 -20.64 17.38
CA ILE A 177 -0.88 -21.46 17.04
C ILE A 177 -1.02 -22.64 18.01
N ASN A 178 0.09 -23.31 18.34
CA ASN A 178 0.09 -24.41 19.30
C ASN A 178 -0.32 -23.93 20.70
N GLN A 179 0.20 -22.79 21.16
CA GLN A 179 -0.21 -22.18 22.43
C GLN A 179 -1.71 -21.89 22.45
N LEU A 180 -2.24 -21.24 21.41
CA LEU A 180 -3.66 -20.90 21.30
C LEU A 180 -4.57 -22.13 21.26
N THR A 181 -4.10 -23.22 20.64
CA THR A 181 -4.86 -24.48 20.56
C THR A 181 -4.85 -25.23 21.89
N ARG A 182 -3.73 -25.21 22.63
CA ARG A 182 -3.59 -25.91 23.92
C ARG A 182 -4.20 -25.15 25.08
N ASN A 183 -3.83 -23.88 25.24
CA ASN A 183 -4.33 -23.00 26.29
C ASN A 183 -4.25 -21.53 25.83
N HIS A 184 -5.35 -21.03 25.27
CA HIS A 184 -5.44 -19.65 24.81
C HIS A 184 -5.48 -18.62 25.95
N GLU A 185 -5.73 -19.00 27.20
CA GLU A 185 -5.88 -18.05 28.32
C GLU A 185 -4.57 -17.40 28.74
N VAL A 186 -3.43 -18.03 28.41
CA VAL A 186 -2.09 -17.47 28.65
C VAL A 186 -1.87 -16.18 27.85
N ILE A 187 -2.48 -16.05 26.66
CA ILE A 187 -2.40 -14.86 25.81
C ILE A 187 -3.63 -13.99 26.07
N SER A 188 -3.44 -12.70 26.35
CA SER A 188 -4.56 -11.76 26.64
C SER A 188 -5.57 -11.69 25.49
N VAL A 189 -6.84 -11.38 25.80
CA VAL A 189 -7.92 -11.29 24.80
C VAL A 189 -7.55 -10.33 23.66
N SER A 190 -7.00 -9.16 23.98
CA SER A 190 -6.56 -8.17 23.00
C SER A 190 -5.48 -8.72 22.06
N ASN A 191 -4.51 -9.46 22.60
CA ASN A 191 -3.46 -10.08 21.78
C ASN A 191 -3.99 -11.19 20.90
N ARG A 192 -4.95 -12.00 21.37
CA ARG A 192 -5.58 -13.02 20.53
C ARG A 192 -6.34 -12.41 19.36
N ALA A 193 -7.10 -11.35 19.61
CA ALA A 193 -7.79 -10.61 18.55
C ALA A 193 -6.80 -9.98 17.56
N GLY A 194 -5.72 -9.38 18.07
CA GLY A 194 -4.64 -8.82 17.25
C GLY A 194 -3.94 -9.85 16.36
N LEU A 195 -3.59 -11.02 16.91
CA LEU A 195 -2.97 -12.11 16.14
C LEU A 195 -3.87 -12.59 15.01
N ILE A 196 -5.18 -12.69 15.24
CA ILE A 196 -6.16 -13.06 14.21
C ILE A 196 -6.22 -11.95 13.15
N ASP A 197 -6.40 -10.69 13.55
CA ASP A 197 -6.49 -9.56 12.61
C ASP A 197 -5.22 -9.45 11.75
N ASP A 198 -4.03 -9.54 12.36
CA ASP A 198 -2.75 -9.51 11.65
C ASP A 198 -2.63 -10.69 10.69
N ALA A 199 -2.86 -11.92 11.13
CA ALA A 199 -2.76 -13.10 10.27
C ALA A 199 -3.68 -13.01 9.05
N PHE A 200 -4.93 -12.57 9.23
CA PHE A 200 -5.87 -12.40 8.13
C PHE A 200 -5.43 -11.30 7.15
N ASN A 201 -4.95 -10.16 7.64
CA ASN A 201 -4.53 -9.07 6.77
C ASN A 201 -3.23 -9.40 6.01
N LEU A 202 -2.26 -10.04 6.66
CA LEU A 202 -1.02 -10.53 6.06
C LEU A 202 -1.29 -11.61 4.99
N ALA A 203 -2.18 -12.57 5.29
CA ALA A 203 -2.55 -13.60 4.33
C ALA A 203 -3.38 -13.04 3.16
N ARG A 204 -4.22 -12.02 3.42
CA ARG A 204 -5.08 -11.40 2.41
C ARG A 204 -4.27 -10.66 1.36
N GLU A 205 -3.17 -10.02 1.75
CA GLU A 205 -2.23 -9.37 0.82
C GLU A 205 -1.64 -10.40 -0.15
N LEU A 206 -0.98 -11.44 0.37
CA LEU A 206 -0.38 -12.48 -0.48
C LEU A 206 -1.43 -13.20 -1.35
N ARG A 207 -2.61 -13.50 -0.80
CA ARG A 207 -3.70 -14.13 -1.55
C ARG A 207 -4.19 -13.24 -2.69
N ARG A 208 -4.33 -11.94 -2.47
CA ARG A 208 -4.77 -11.00 -3.52
C ARG A 208 -3.76 -10.97 -4.66
N GLU A 209 -2.47 -10.84 -4.36
CA GLU A 209 -1.41 -10.81 -5.38
C GLU A 209 -1.40 -12.09 -6.22
N VAL A 210 -1.52 -13.25 -5.57
CA VAL A 210 -1.60 -14.53 -6.27
C VAL A 210 -2.84 -14.61 -7.16
N ILE A 211 -4.00 -14.12 -6.70
CA ILE A 211 -5.23 -14.10 -7.50
C ILE A 211 -5.08 -13.15 -8.70
N MET A 212 -4.54 -11.96 -8.49
CA MET A 212 -4.30 -10.96 -9.54
C MET A 212 -3.38 -11.54 -10.62
N LEU A 213 -2.24 -12.10 -10.24
CA LEU A 213 -1.30 -12.76 -11.15
C LEU A 213 -1.95 -13.95 -11.86
N ALA A 214 -2.68 -14.80 -11.13
CA ALA A 214 -3.37 -15.94 -11.73
C ALA A 214 -4.37 -15.49 -12.81
N CYS A 215 -5.19 -14.48 -12.54
CA CYS A 215 -6.16 -13.97 -13.50
C CYS A 215 -5.49 -13.25 -14.68
N SER A 216 -4.44 -12.44 -14.45
CA SER A 216 -3.74 -11.72 -15.52
C SER A 216 -2.95 -12.64 -16.46
N PHE A 217 -2.39 -13.74 -15.95
CA PHE A 217 -1.68 -14.75 -16.74
C PHE A 217 -2.60 -15.84 -17.35
N GLY A 218 -3.92 -15.65 -17.32
CA GLY A 218 -4.82 -16.57 -18.02
C GLY A 218 -5.12 -17.88 -17.30
N ASN A 219 -4.98 -17.93 -15.97
CA ASN A 219 -5.27 -19.14 -15.20
C ASN A 219 -6.76 -19.50 -15.32
N LYS A 220 -7.02 -20.69 -15.88
CA LYS A 220 -8.39 -21.18 -16.13
C LYS A 220 -9.29 -21.17 -14.90
N HIS A 221 -8.76 -21.52 -13.73
CA HIS A 221 -9.54 -21.56 -12.50
C HIS A 221 -9.94 -20.15 -12.05
N CYS A 222 -9.01 -19.19 -12.11
CA CYS A 222 -9.27 -17.79 -11.79
C CYS A 222 -10.33 -17.19 -12.72
N HIS A 223 -10.18 -17.43 -14.03
CA HIS A 223 -11.12 -16.98 -15.06
C HIS A 223 -12.52 -17.55 -14.88
N GLN A 224 -12.63 -18.86 -14.65
CA GLN A 224 -13.92 -19.51 -14.40
C GLN A 224 -14.62 -18.95 -13.15
N GLN A 225 -13.87 -18.73 -12.06
CA GLN A 225 -14.44 -18.14 -10.84
C GLN A 225 -14.88 -16.70 -11.05
N ALA A 226 -14.07 -15.86 -11.72
CA ALA A 226 -14.42 -14.49 -12.02
C ALA A 226 -15.69 -14.41 -12.89
N ALA A 227 -15.77 -15.22 -13.95
CA ALA A 227 -16.94 -15.30 -14.82
C ALA A 227 -18.21 -15.76 -14.07
N THR A 228 -18.08 -16.73 -13.17
CA THR A 228 -19.19 -17.20 -12.33
C THR A 228 -19.70 -16.08 -11.43
N LEU A 229 -18.80 -15.39 -10.72
CA LEU A 229 -19.14 -14.29 -9.82
C LEU A 229 -19.82 -13.12 -10.54
N ILE A 230 -19.38 -12.80 -11.75
CA ILE A 230 -20.00 -11.75 -12.57
C ILE A 230 -21.36 -12.18 -13.09
N SER A 231 -21.49 -13.43 -13.55
CA SER A 231 -22.78 -13.98 -14.00
C SER A 231 -23.82 -14.01 -12.87
N ASP A 232 -23.39 -14.38 -11.66
CA ASP A 232 -24.21 -14.32 -10.46
C ASP A 232 -24.62 -12.89 -10.09
N TRP A 233 -23.72 -11.93 -10.28
CA TRP A 233 -24.03 -10.52 -10.03
C TRP A 233 -25.03 -9.97 -11.06
N ILE A 234 -24.84 -10.27 -12.34
CA ILE A 234 -25.75 -9.86 -13.42
C ILE A 234 -27.15 -10.43 -13.17
N SER A 235 -27.26 -11.73 -12.87
CA SER A 235 -28.55 -12.41 -12.69
C SER A 235 -29.29 -11.99 -11.41
N SER A 236 -28.59 -11.85 -10.29
CA SER A 236 -29.20 -11.53 -9.00
C SER A 236 -29.40 -10.02 -8.77
N ASN A 237 -28.75 -9.18 -9.58
CA ASN A 237 -28.61 -7.74 -9.39
C ASN A 237 -28.03 -7.35 -8.00
N ARG A 238 -27.42 -8.30 -7.29
CA ARG A 238 -26.81 -8.11 -5.96
C ARG A 238 -25.34 -8.45 -6.03
N ASN A 239 -24.50 -7.46 -5.80
CA ASN A 239 -23.06 -7.65 -5.83
C ASN A 239 -22.57 -8.41 -4.59
N ARG A 240 -22.21 -9.67 -4.76
CA ARG A 240 -21.63 -10.53 -3.71
C ARG A 240 -20.11 -10.65 -3.80
N ILE A 241 -19.47 -9.93 -4.73
CA ILE A 241 -18.04 -9.99 -4.94
C ILE A 241 -17.33 -9.33 -3.74
N PRO A 242 -16.39 -10.03 -3.06
CA PRO A 242 -15.65 -9.47 -1.96
C PRO A 242 -14.89 -8.21 -2.38
N LEU A 243 -14.90 -7.18 -1.52
CA LEU A 243 -14.32 -5.87 -1.81
C LEU A 243 -12.85 -5.93 -2.25
N ASN A 244 -12.08 -6.86 -1.70
CA ASN A 244 -10.63 -6.97 -1.89
C ASN A 244 -10.20 -7.64 -3.20
N VAL A 245 -11.12 -8.23 -3.95
CA VAL A 245 -10.85 -8.85 -5.28
C VAL A 245 -11.77 -8.28 -6.35
N ARG A 246 -12.51 -7.21 -6.02
CA ARG A 246 -13.58 -6.70 -6.85
C ARG A 246 -13.07 -6.11 -8.16
N ASP A 247 -12.02 -5.32 -8.06
CA ASP A 247 -11.19 -4.83 -9.16
C ASP A 247 -10.74 -5.97 -10.08
N ILE A 248 -10.15 -7.02 -9.51
CA ILE A 248 -9.64 -8.17 -10.27
C ILE A 248 -10.78 -8.88 -11.00
N VAL A 249 -11.88 -9.18 -10.30
CA VAL A 249 -13.03 -9.88 -10.86
C VAL A 249 -13.69 -9.06 -11.96
N TYR A 250 -13.95 -7.77 -11.73
CA TYR A 250 -14.54 -6.88 -12.74
C TYR A 250 -13.68 -6.77 -13.98
N CYS A 251 -12.38 -6.49 -13.81
CA CYS A 251 -11.42 -6.38 -14.90
C CYS A 251 -11.35 -7.68 -15.71
N THR A 252 -11.28 -8.82 -15.02
CA THR A 252 -11.24 -10.16 -15.66
C THR A 252 -12.53 -10.44 -16.45
N GLY A 253 -13.71 -10.13 -15.90
CA GLY A 253 -14.95 -10.35 -16.65
C GLY A 253 -15.11 -9.44 -17.85
N VAL A 254 -14.69 -8.16 -17.74
CA VAL A 254 -14.73 -7.23 -18.87
C VAL A 254 -13.74 -7.62 -19.98
N SER A 255 -12.59 -8.20 -19.62
CA SER A 255 -11.61 -8.71 -20.59
C SER A 255 -12.12 -9.97 -21.30
N LEU A 256 -12.77 -10.89 -20.57
CA LEU A 256 -13.14 -12.22 -21.09
C LEU A 256 -14.52 -12.31 -21.75
N MET A 257 -15.47 -11.44 -21.38
CA MET A 257 -16.88 -11.58 -21.73
C MET A 257 -17.32 -10.53 -22.76
N ASP A 258 -18.49 -10.75 -23.34
CA ASP A 258 -19.04 -9.93 -24.43
C ASP A 258 -19.43 -8.51 -24.01
N GLU A 259 -19.75 -7.67 -24.99
CA GLU A 259 -20.17 -6.26 -24.83
C GLU A 259 -21.27 -6.08 -23.76
N ASP A 260 -22.15 -7.06 -23.58
CA ASP A 260 -23.20 -7.05 -22.55
C ASP A 260 -22.65 -6.87 -21.13
N VAL A 261 -21.51 -7.48 -20.82
CA VAL A 261 -20.87 -7.34 -19.50
C VAL A 261 -20.29 -5.94 -19.34
N TRP A 262 -19.68 -5.41 -20.40
CA TRP A 262 -19.16 -4.05 -20.41
C TRP A 262 -20.30 -3.03 -20.18
N GLU A 263 -21.42 -3.18 -20.89
CA GLU A 263 -22.62 -2.33 -20.75
C GLU A 263 -23.24 -2.45 -19.35
N PHE A 264 -23.26 -3.64 -18.77
CA PHE A 264 -23.71 -3.83 -17.40
C PHE A 264 -22.83 -3.06 -16.40
N ILE A 265 -21.49 -3.16 -16.51
CA ILE A 265 -20.56 -2.41 -15.66
C ILE A 265 -20.73 -0.90 -15.87
N TRP A 266 -20.92 -0.46 -17.12
CA TRP A 266 -21.17 0.94 -17.48
C TRP A 266 -22.46 1.47 -16.83
N MET A 267 -23.55 0.70 -16.90
CA MET A 267 -24.80 1.01 -16.19
C MET A 267 -24.57 1.11 -14.68
N LYS A 268 -23.79 0.20 -14.09
CA LYS A 268 -23.49 0.20 -12.66
C LYS A 268 -22.71 1.44 -12.24
N PHE A 269 -21.74 1.88 -13.05
CA PHE A 269 -20.97 3.09 -12.84
C PHE A 269 -21.86 4.33 -12.71
N HIS A 270 -22.86 4.46 -13.56
CA HIS A 270 -23.82 5.56 -13.49
C HIS A 270 -24.79 5.45 -12.32
N SER A 271 -25.18 4.24 -11.93
CA SER A 271 -26.15 4.01 -10.85
C SER A 271 -25.59 4.23 -9.44
N THR A 272 -24.28 4.06 -9.24
CA THR A 272 -23.68 4.10 -7.90
C THR A 272 -23.35 5.53 -7.46
N THR A 273 -23.53 5.82 -6.17
CA THR A 273 -23.12 7.08 -5.54
C THR A 273 -21.78 6.97 -4.81
N ALA A 274 -21.29 5.74 -4.60
CA ALA A 274 -20.06 5.50 -3.87
C ALA A 274 -18.83 5.82 -4.75
N VAL A 275 -18.03 6.82 -4.34
CA VAL A 275 -16.84 7.26 -5.08
C VAL A 275 -15.80 6.14 -5.23
N SER A 276 -15.61 5.32 -4.19
CA SER A 276 -14.70 4.18 -4.24
C SER A 276 -15.14 3.14 -5.27
N GLU A 277 -16.43 2.81 -5.31
CA GLU A 277 -16.98 1.84 -6.28
C GLU A 277 -16.91 2.39 -7.71
N LYS A 278 -17.18 3.69 -7.92
CA LYS A 278 -17.07 4.33 -9.24
C LYS A 278 -15.69 4.14 -9.87
N LYS A 279 -14.63 4.32 -9.07
CA LYS A 279 -13.25 4.17 -9.56
C LYS A 279 -12.96 2.75 -10.00
N ILE A 280 -13.35 1.76 -9.19
CA ILE A 280 -13.14 0.33 -9.50
C ILE A 280 -13.90 -0.06 -10.78
N LEU A 281 -15.15 0.39 -10.92
CA LEU A 281 -15.94 0.13 -12.13
C LEU A 281 -15.32 0.77 -13.36
N LEU A 282 -14.86 2.02 -13.24
CA LEU A 282 -14.25 2.76 -14.33
C LEU A 282 -12.93 2.14 -14.78
N GLU A 283 -12.10 1.71 -13.84
CA GLU A 283 -10.88 0.96 -14.13
C GLU A 283 -11.19 -0.36 -14.84
N ALA A 284 -12.17 -1.13 -14.36
CA ALA A 284 -12.57 -2.39 -14.99
C ALA A 284 -13.02 -2.22 -16.44
N LEU A 285 -13.73 -1.15 -16.78
CA LEU A 285 -14.15 -0.85 -18.16
C LEU A 285 -12.97 -0.67 -19.12
N THR A 286 -11.80 -0.27 -18.60
CA THR A 286 -10.57 -0.13 -19.39
C THR A 286 -9.83 -1.45 -19.62
N CYS A 287 -10.24 -2.55 -18.97
CA CYS A 287 -9.67 -3.88 -19.14
C CYS A 287 -10.21 -4.66 -20.36
N SER A 288 -11.13 -4.07 -21.14
CA SER A 288 -11.71 -4.74 -22.30
C SER A 288 -10.65 -5.10 -23.34
N ASP A 289 -10.75 -6.28 -23.93
CA ASP A 289 -9.91 -6.71 -25.05
C ASP A 289 -10.42 -6.11 -26.39
N ASP A 290 -11.65 -5.59 -26.41
CA ASP A 290 -12.25 -4.95 -27.59
C ASP A 290 -11.79 -3.48 -27.71
N ARG A 291 -10.98 -3.25 -28.75
CA ARG A 291 -10.46 -1.94 -29.15
C ARG A 291 -11.56 -0.90 -29.41
N ASN A 292 -12.74 -1.32 -29.89
CA ASN A 292 -13.86 -0.42 -30.15
C ASN A 292 -14.46 0.10 -28.84
N LEU A 293 -14.61 -0.76 -27.83
CA LEU A 293 -15.09 -0.37 -26.50
C LEU A 293 -14.10 0.55 -25.79
N LEU A 294 -12.79 0.26 -25.87
CA LEU A 294 -11.76 1.15 -25.35
C LEU A 294 -11.79 2.53 -26.02
N ASN A 295 -11.92 2.58 -27.35
CA ASN A 295 -12.01 3.84 -28.07
C ASN A 295 -13.32 4.60 -27.77
N ARG A 296 -14.43 3.89 -27.59
CA ARG A 296 -15.70 4.48 -27.14
C ARG A 296 -15.55 5.11 -25.75
N LEU A 297 -14.93 4.40 -24.81
CA LEU A 297 -14.67 4.89 -23.46
C LEU A 297 -13.77 6.13 -23.45
N LEU A 298 -12.70 6.14 -24.24
CA LEU A 298 -11.83 7.33 -24.42
C LEU A 298 -12.61 8.54 -24.93
N ASN A 299 -13.53 8.35 -25.88
CA ASN A 299 -14.34 9.47 -26.38
C ASN A 299 -15.36 9.95 -25.33
N LEU A 300 -15.96 9.03 -24.56
CA LEU A 300 -16.88 9.36 -23.47
C LEU A 300 -16.15 10.10 -22.33
N SER A 301 -14.87 9.81 -22.09
CA SER A 301 -14.09 10.47 -21.02
C SER A 301 -13.87 11.96 -21.26
N LEU A 302 -14.09 12.48 -22.48
CA LEU A 302 -14.04 13.92 -22.74
C LEU A 302 -15.34 14.64 -22.37
N ASN A 303 -16.43 13.93 -22.08
CA ASN A 303 -17.67 14.54 -21.63
C ASN A 303 -17.71 14.61 -20.10
N SER A 304 -17.57 15.83 -19.55
CA SER A 304 -17.55 16.11 -18.12
C SER A 304 -18.88 15.80 -17.40
N GLU A 305 -19.98 15.71 -18.13
CA GLU A 305 -21.28 15.31 -17.58
C GLU A 305 -21.38 13.80 -17.34
N VAL A 306 -20.60 13.02 -18.11
CA VAL A 306 -20.60 11.55 -18.07
C VAL A 306 -19.49 11.04 -17.16
N VAL A 307 -18.28 11.56 -17.32
CA VAL A 307 -17.10 11.19 -16.53
C VAL A 307 -16.48 12.47 -15.96
N LEU A 308 -16.25 12.50 -14.65
CA LEU A 308 -15.61 13.64 -14.01
C LEU A 308 -14.18 13.82 -14.54
N ASP A 309 -13.73 15.06 -14.62
CA ASP A 309 -12.43 15.43 -15.17
C ASP A 309 -11.23 14.73 -14.52
N GLN A 310 -11.26 14.55 -13.21
CA GLN A 310 -10.25 13.79 -12.46
C GLN A 310 -10.21 12.30 -12.84
N ASP A 311 -11.38 11.73 -13.15
CA ASP A 311 -11.55 10.31 -13.47
C ASP A 311 -11.25 10.07 -14.97
N ALA A 312 -11.44 11.07 -15.81
CA ALA A 312 -11.09 11.03 -17.23
C ALA A 312 -9.57 10.84 -17.45
N ILE A 313 -8.74 11.49 -16.63
CA ILE A 313 -7.28 11.27 -16.66
C ILE A 313 -6.95 9.83 -16.29
N ASP A 314 -7.61 9.30 -15.26
CA ASP A 314 -7.42 7.90 -14.85
C ASP A 314 -7.84 6.95 -15.97
N VAL A 315 -8.98 7.16 -16.64
CA VAL A 315 -9.38 6.35 -17.80
C VAL A 315 -8.30 6.31 -18.88
N ILE A 316 -7.80 7.48 -19.30
CA ILE A 316 -6.79 7.54 -20.37
C ILE A 316 -5.52 6.78 -19.98
N ILE A 317 -5.09 6.91 -18.72
CA ILE A 317 -3.90 6.20 -18.20
C ILE A 317 -4.14 4.69 -18.12
N HIS A 318 -5.30 4.23 -17.64
CA HIS A 318 -5.58 2.79 -17.57
C HIS A 318 -5.74 2.16 -18.96
N VAL A 319 -6.35 2.86 -19.93
CA VAL A 319 -6.36 2.40 -21.33
C VAL A 319 -4.93 2.36 -21.91
N ALA A 320 -4.04 3.26 -21.50
CA ALA A 320 -2.62 3.21 -21.91
C ALA A 320 -1.85 2.01 -21.31
N ARG A 321 -2.29 1.50 -20.15
CA ARG A 321 -1.76 0.27 -19.53
C ARG A 321 -2.25 -1.00 -20.21
N ASN A 322 -3.45 -0.98 -20.79
CA ASN A 322 -4.02 -2.12 -21.47
C ASN A 322 -3.20 -2.44 -22.76
N PRO A 323 -2.72 -3.69 -22.94
CA PRO A 323 -1.98 -4.09 -24.14
C PRO A 323 -2.69 -3.81 -25.47
N HIS A 324 -4.03 -3.93 -25.50
CA HIS A 324 -4.87 -3.66 -26.67
C HIS A 324 -5.23 -2.17 -26.82
N GLY A 325 -5.12 -1.39 -25.73
CA GLY A 325 -5.44 0.04 -25.66
C GLY A 325 -4.25 0.99 -25.76
N ARG A 326 -3.02 0.51 -25.53
CA ARG A 326 -1.81 1.35 -25.42
C ARG A 326 -1.61 2.29 -26.61
N ASP A 327 -1.70 1.77 -27.83
CA ASP A 327 -1.51 2.57 -29.04
C ASP A 327 -2.71 3.49 -29.32
N LEU A 328 -3.93 3.07 -28.95
CA LEU A 328 -5.13 3.90 -29.01
C LEU A 328 -5.02 5.09 -28.07
N ALA A 329 -4.62 4.89 -26.82
CA ALA A 329 -4.44 5.94 -25.83
C ALA A 329 -3.38 6.95 -26.27
N TRP A 330 -2.25 6.48 -26.80
CA TRP A 330 -1.20 7.35 -27.34
C TRP A 330 -1.67 8.17 -28.53
N LYS A 331 -2.40 7.55 -29.47
CA LYS A 331 -3.00 8.27 -30.61
C LYS A 331 -4.01 9.31 -30.13
N PHE A 332 -4.93 8.92 -29.26
CA PHE A 332 -5.97 9.78 -28.69
C PHE A 332 -5.37 10.98 -27.96
N PHE A 333 -4.35 10.75 -27.12
CA PHE A 333 -3.63 11.80 -26.40
C PHE A 333 -3.06 12.86 -27.35
N ARG A 334 -2.42 12.45 -28.45
CA ARG A 334 -1.85 13.38 -29.44
C ARG A 334 -2.92 14.16 -30.19
N GLU A 335 -3.97 13.48 -30.64
CA GLU A 335 -5.05 14.10 -31.42
C GLU A 335 -5.89 15.08 -30.60
N LYS A 336 -6.11 14.76 -29.31
CA LYS A 336 -6.96 15.55 -28.40
C LYS A 336 -6.18 16.47 -27.47
N TRP A 337 -4.85 16.58 -27.64
CA TRP A 337 -3.98 17.35 -26.75
C TRP A 337 -4.46 18.79 -26.52
N LYS A 338 -4.95 19.49 -27.55
CA LYS A 338 -5.45 20.86 -27.39
C LYS A 338 -6.60 20.95 -26.39
N ILE A 339 -7.52 19.98 -26.41
CA ILE A 339 -8.66 19.90 -25.49
C ILE A 339 -8.17 19.52 -24.09
N LEU A 340 -7.31 18.50 -24.00
CA LEU A 340 -6.75 18.01 -22.74
C LEU A 340 -5.92 19.10 -22.03
N ASN A 341 -5.10 19.84 -22.78
CA ASN A 341 -4.28 20.91 -22.25
C ASN A 341 -5.10 22.15 -21.88
N ALA A 342 -6.14 22.50 -22.63
CA ALA A 342 -7.04 23.58 -22.24
C ALA A 342 -7.81 23.25 -20.94
N ARG A 343 -8.22 21.99 -20.79
CA ARG A 343 -9.02 21.54 -19.64
C ARG A 343 -8.18 21.27 -18.38
N TYR A 344 -6.99 20.70 -18.54
CA TYR A 344 -6.14 20.24 -17.42
C TYR A 344 -4.84 21.02 -17.27
N GLY A 345 -4.51 21.94 -18.19
CA GLY A 345 -3.22 22.63 -18.24
C GLY A 345 -3.02 23.69 -17.15
N GLU A 346 -4.07 24.30 -16.63
CA GLU A 346 -3.96 25.21 -15.47
C GLU A 346 -3.61 24.45 -14.19
N ALA A 347 -4.04 23.18 -14.08
CA ALA A 347 -3.69 22.29 -12.98
C ALA A 347 -2.39 21.52 -13.30
N LEU A 348 -1.24 22.15 -13.06
CA LEU A 348 0.11 21.60 -13.33
C LEU A 348 0.30 20.12 -12.93
N PHE A 349 -0.30 19.68 -11.82
CA PHE A 349 -0.24 18.29 -11.36
C PHE A 349 -0.99 17.30 -12.28
N MET A 350 -2.16 17.67 -12.77
CA MET A 350 -3.00 16.81 -13.61
C MET A 350 -2.38 16.59 -14.99
N ASN A 351 -1.82 17.65 -15.58
CA ASN A 351 -1.08 17.56 -16.83
C ASN A 351 0.14 16.63 -16.69
N SER A 352 0.92 16.79 -15.62
CA SER A 352 2.09 15.93 -15.34
C SER A 352 1.71 14.45 -15.18
N LYS A 353 0.62 14.17 -14.47
CA LYS A 353 0.10 12.80 -14.28
C LYS A 353 -0.30 12.18 -15.62
N LEU A 354 -1.03 12.91 -16.46
CA LEU A 354 -1.49 12.44 -17.76
C LEU A 354 -0.31 12.15 -18.72
N VAL A 355 0.62 13.10 -18.84
CA VAL A 355 1.82 12.94 -19.69
C VAL A 355 2.62 11.72 -19.25
N SER A 356 2.91 11.61 -17.96
CA SER A 356 3.70 10.49 -17.42
C SER A 356 2.98 9.16 -17.61
N GLY A 357 1.68 9.08 -17.30
CA GLY A 357 0.93 7.83 -17.37
C GLY A 357 0.72 7.29 -18.79
N VAL A 358 0.50 8.16 -19.78
CA VAL A 358 0.34 7.72 -21.18
C VAL A 358 1.68 7.33 -21.81
N THR A 359 2.77 8.00 -21.43
CA THR A 359 4.10 7.74 -22.01
C THR A 359 4.87 6.63 -21.31
N GLU A 360 4.47 6.22 -20.10
CA GLU A 360 5.16 5.23 -19.25
C GLU A 360 5.44 3.90 -19.98
N PHE A 361 4.55 3.46 -20.87
CA PHE A 361 4.62 2.16 -21.55
C PHE A 361 5.12 2.23 -23.01
N LEU A 362 5.53 3.41 -23.48
CA LEU A 362 6.17 3.56 -24.78
C LEU A 362 7.59 3.01 -24.73
N ASN A 363 7.95 2.19 -25.70
CA ASN A 363 9.18 1.39 -25.64
C ASN A 363 9.84 1.11 -27.00
N THR A 364 9.37 1.74 -28.08
CA THR A 364 9.96 1.61 -29.43
C THR A 364 10.61 2.91 -29.91
N GLU A 365 11.61 2.78 -30.81
CA GLU A 365 12.26 3.94 -31.45
C GLU A 365 11.29 4.77 -32.31
N GLY A 366 10.20 4.15 -32.81
CA GLY A 366 9.12 4.85 -33.49
C GLY A 366 8.39 5.81 -32.54
N GLU A 367 7.90 5.27 -31.42
CA GLU A 367 7.19 6.03 -30.39
C GLU A 367 8.07 7.14 -29.78
N LEU A 368 9.36 6.88 -29.56
CA LEU A 368 10.29 7.89 -29.06
C LEU A 368 10.44 9.07 -30.02
N ARG A 369 10.58 8.80 -31.33
CA ARG A 369 10.63 9.85 -32.35
C ARG A 369 9.33 10.64 -32.42
N GLU A 370 8.21 9.94 -32.34
CA GLU A 370 6.88 10.56 -32.30
C GLU A 370 6.70 11.49 -31.09
N LEU A 371 7.11 11.05 -29.90
CA LEU A 371 7.08 11.86 -28.68
C LEU A 371 7.96 13.11 -28.80
N LYS A 372 9.21 12.95 -29.28
CA LYS A 372 10.12 14.09 -29.51
C LYS A 372 9.56 15.09 -30.52
N ASN A 373 8.95 14.61 -31.61
CA ASN A 373 8.34 15.48 -32.60
C ASN A 373 7.09 16.20 -32.06
N PHE A 374 6.28 15.48 -31.28
CA PHE A 374 5.10 16.06 -30.63
C PHE A 374 5.49 17.21 -29.69
N ILE A 375 6.53 17.04 -28.86
CA ILE A 375 7.02 18.08 -27.95
C ILE A 375 7.50 19.33 -28.70
N LYS A 376 8.21 19.16 -29.82
CA LYS A 376 8.67 20.29 -30.65
C LYS A 376 7.53 21.11 -31.24
N SER A 377 6.38 20.49 -31.49
CA SER A 377 5.22 21.17 -32.08
C SER A 377 4.40 22.00 -31.08
N TYR A 378 4.65 21.87 -29.77
CA TYR A 378 3.87 22.53 -28.72
C TYR A 378 4.77 23.23 -27.69
N GLU A 379 4.96 24.54 -27.84
CA GLU A 379 5.57 25.41 -26.83
C GLU A 379 4.54 25.81 -25.77
N GLY A 380 4.49 25.10 -24.63
CA GLY A 380 3.64 25.51 -23.51
C GLY A 380 3.73 24.63 -22.27
N GLY A 381 3.56 25.25 -21.09
CA GLY A 381 3.15 24.76 -19.76
C GLY A 381 3.81 23.52 -19.11
N ALA A 382 4.13 22.49 -19.86
CA ALA A 382 4.45 21.14 -19.38
C ALA A 382 5.87 20.67 -19.72
N ALA A 383 6.79 21.61 -19.98
CA ALA A 383 8.15 21.30 -20.45
C ALA A 383 8.90 20.29 -19.55
N VAL A 384 8.74 20.39 -18.22
CA VAL A 384 9.39 19.48 -17.27
C VAL A 384 8.82 18.06 -17.35
N SER A 385 7.49 17.92 -17.41
CA SER A 385 6.82 16.61 -17.49
C SER A 385 7.17 15.89 -18.80
N PHE A 386 7.22 16.63 -19.91
CA PHE A 386 7.63 16.09 -21.20
C PHE A 386 9.12 15.69 -21.23
N SER A 387 10.02 16.45 -20.58
CA SER A 387 11.43 16.06 -20.46
C SER A 387 11.58 14.72 -19.74
N ARG A 388 10.90 14.57 -18.58
CA ARG A 388 10.91 13.31 -17.81
C ARG A 388 10.30 12.14 -18.59
N ALA A 389 9.24 12.40 -19.34
CA ALA A 389 8.64 11.39 -20.22
C ALA A 389 9.64 10.91 -21.29
N VAL A 390 10.36 11.84 -21.94
CA VAL A 390 11.40 11.48 -22.91
C VAL A 390 12.50 10.64 -22.27
N GLU A 391 13.01 11.03 -21.10
CA GLU A 391 14.02 10.24 -20.36
C GLU A 391 13.53 8.82 -20.05
N THR A 392 12.27 8.68 -19.62
CA THR A 392 11.64 7.38 -19.31
C THR A 392 11.53 6.51 -20.57
N VAL A 393 11.04 7.07 -21.68
CA VAL A 393 10.90 6.33 -22.95
C VAL A 393 12.27 5.98 -23.53
N GLU A 394 13.27 6.86 -23.42
CA GLU A 394 14.65 6.54 -23.80
C GLU A 394 15.25 5.39 -22.99
N ALA A 395 14.96 5.34 -21.68
CA ALA A 395 15.36 4.22 -20.82
C ALA A 395 14.67 2.92 -21.24
N ASN A 396 13.35 2.95 -21.51
CA ASN A 396 12.59 1.80 -21.99
C ASN A 396 13.11 1.25 -23.32
N VAL A 397 13.35 2.12 -24.30
CA VAL A 397 13.90 1.77 -25.62
C VAL A 397 15.31 1.17 -25.47
N ARG A 398 16.15 1.79 -24.64
CA ARG A 398 17.50 1.28 -24.36
C ARG A 398 17.45 -0.11 -23.72
N TRP A 399 16.56 -0.32 -22.75
CA TRP A 399 16.38 -1.61 -22.10
C TRP A 399 15.92 -2.68 -23.10
N GLN A 400 14.93 -2.38 -23.93
CA GLN A 400 14.46 -3.28 -25.00
C GLN A 400 15.59 -3.62 -25.98
N ARG A 401 16.42 -2.67 -26.36
CA ARG A 401 17.55 -2.91 -27.27
C ARG A 401 18.63 -3.80 -26.66
N LEU A 402 18.90 -3.67 -25.37
CA LEU A 402 20.02 -4.35 -24.70
C LEU A 402 19.64 -5.75 -24.18
N TYR A 403 18.46 -5.88 -23.56
CA TYR A 403 18.15 -7.05 -22.72
C TYR A 403 16.99 -7.91 -23.22
N LYS A 404 16.20 -7.43 -24.20
CA LYS A 404 15.02 -8.16 -24.70
C LYS A 404 15.38 -9.57 -25.17
N GLU A 405 16.35 -9.69 -26.07
CA GLU A 405 16.72 -10.97 -26.67
C GLU A 405 17.30 -11.94 -25.63
N GLU A 406 18.15 -11.45 -24.73
CA GLU A 406 18.71 -12.25 -23.63
C GLU A 406 17.61 -12.79 -22.71
N LEU A 407 16.66 -11.93 -22.33
CA LEU A 407 15.52 -12.33 -21.50
C LEU A 407 14.64 -13.39 -22.19
N PHE A 408 14.34 -13.22 -23.49
CA PHE A 408 13.57 -14.22 -24.24
C PHE A 408 14.29 -15.56 -24.34
N GLN A 409 15.61 -15.55 -24.54
CA GLN A 409 16.42 -16.78 -24.57
C GLN A 409 16.42 -17.47 -23.21
N TRP A 410 16.61 -16.71 -22.13
CA TRP A 410 16.56 -17.23 -20.77
C TRP A 410 15.20 -17.86 -20.44
N LEU A 411 14.10 -17.16 -20.74
CA LEU A 411 12.74 -17.66 -20.51
C LEU A 411 12.46 -18.96 -21.27
N ARG A 412 12.86 -19.04 -22.55
CA ARG A 412 12.69 -20.26 -23.36
C ARG A 412 13.46 -21.45 -22.78
N LYS A 413 14.67 -21.22 -22.29
CA LYS A 413 15.49 -22.27 -21.67
C LYS A 413 14.89 -22.75 -20.35
N SER A 414 14.40 -21.83 -19.52
CA SER A 414 13.81 -22.15 -18.22
C SER A 414 12.44 -22.85 -18.32
N LEU A 415 11.69 -22.66 -19.41
CA LEU A 415 10.40 -23.33 -19.65
C LEU A 415 10.53 -24.74 -20.27
N THR A 416 11.73 -25.12 -20.72
CA THR A 416 12.00 -26.43 -21.35
C THR A 416 12.73 -27.40 -20.41
N GLN A 417 13.11 -26.94 -19.22
CA GLN A 417 13.52 -27.76 -18.08
C GLN A 417 12.32 -27.99 -17.17
#